data_AF-A0A7X8HAB8-F1
#
_entry.id   AF-A0A7X8HAB8-F1
#
_cell.length_a   1.000
_cell.length_b   1.000
_cell.length_c   1.000
_cell.angle_alpha   90.00
_cell.angle_beta   90.00
_cell.angle_gamma   90.00
#
_symmetry.space_group_name_H-M   'P 1'
#
loop_
_entity.id
_entity.type
_entity.pdbx_description
1 polymer ?
#
loop_
_entity_poly.entity_id
_entity_poly.type
_entity_poly.pdbx_seq_one_letter_code
_entity_poly.pdbx_strand_id
1 'polypeptide(L)'
;MKRVFYISCLVLLASCATTKKPEIQEDSMILTRKYVGNFIEYRQHIPEKFGQPYLIWIKTTMDSTYGKISAYGERCDFKTGDRLYIRRIQLSPGPLSTYWEYQIESDDNPVVYKLSEFQHDRKNLINTWF
;
A
#
# COMPACT_ATOMS: atom_id res chain seq x y z
N MET A 1 49.38 28.02 34.23
CA MET A 1 48.52 28.68 33.22
C MET A 1 48.37 27.89 31.92
N LYS A 2 49.44 27.36 31.31
CA LYS A 2 49.36 26.58 30.04
C LYS A 2 48.43 25.34 30.10
N ARG A 3 48.41 24.59 31.20
CA ARG A 3 47.56 23.39 31.35
C ARG A 3 46.06 23.68 31.37
N VAL A 4 45.65 24.80 31.96
CA VAL A 4 44.24 25.24 31.99
C VAL A 4 43.76 25.63 30.59
N PHE A 5 44.65 26.24 29.81
CA PHE A 5 44.39 26.58 28.40
C PHE A 5 44.17 25.33 27.53
N TYR A 6 44.99 24.28 27.73
CA TYR A 6 44.80 23.02 27.01
C TYR A 6 43.48 22.32 27.36
N ILE A 7 43.08 22.35 28.64
CA ILE A 7 41.80 21.76 29.08
C ILE A 7 40.62 22.54 28.48
N SER A 8 40.68 23.87 28.48
CA SER A 8 39.64 24.71 27.86
C SER A 8 39.50 24.47 26.36
N CYS A 9 40.62 24.28 25.65
CA CYS A 9 40.62 24.00 24.21
C CYS A 9 39.99 22.62 23.89
N LEU A 10 40.22 21.63 24.76
CA LEU A 10 39.67 20.27 24.59
C LEU A 10 38.14 20.22 24.80
N VAL A 11 37.61 21.03 25.72
CA VAL A 11 36.16 21.16 25.95
C VAL A 11 35.46 21.83 24.77
N LEU A 12 36.08 22.86 24.16
CA LEU A 12 35.53 23.54 22.99
C LEU A 12 35.46 22.62 21.75
N LEU A 13 36.44 21.73 21.58
CA LEU A 13 36.44 20.76 20.48
C LEU A 13 35.40 19.64 20.66
N ALA A 14 35.14 19.21 21.90
CA ALA A 14 34.10 18.22 22.18
C ALA A 14 32.67 18.76 21.96
N SER A 15 32.47 20.07 22.04
CA SER A 15 31.16 20.69 21.87
C SER A 15 30.69 20.78 20.41
N CYS A 16 31.57 20.54 19.43
CA CYS A 16 31.24 20.47 18.01
C CYS A 16 31.02 19.03 17.50
N ALA A 17 30.78 18.07 18.39
CA ALA A 17 30.38 16.73 17.98
C ALA A 17 29.05 16.83 17.21
N THR A 18 29.11 16.56 15.91
CA THR A 18 27.94 16.42 15.03
C THR A 18 27.04 15.35 15.63
N THR A 19 25.98 15.78 16.31
CA THR A 19 24.86 14.91 16.63
C THR A 19 24.25 14.51 15.30
N LYS A 20 24.46 13.25 14.90
CA LYS A 20 23.59 12.64 13.89
C LYS A 20 22.19 12.77 14.46
N LYS A 21 21.40 13.71 13.93
CA LYS A 21 19.98 13.73 14.20
C LYS A 21 19.48 12.32 13.90
N PRO A 22 18.70 11.68 14.78
CA PRO A 22 17.93 10.54 14.31
C PRO A 22 17.24 11.02 13.05
N GLU A 23 17.38 10.26 11.98
CA GLU A 23 16.59 10.43 10.78
C GLU A 23 15.15 10.18 11.21
N ILE A 24 14.53 11.21 11.80
CA ILE A 24 13.10 11.34 11.86
C ILE A 24 12.78 11.47 10.39
N GLN A 25 12.46 10.33 9.77
CA GLN A 25 11.71 10.30 8.53
C GLN A 25 10.58 11.29 8.79
N GLU A 26 10.67 12.45 8.15
CA GLU A 26 9.55 13.38 8.10
C GLU A 26 8.32 12.54 7.82
N ASP A 27 7.24 12.80 8.55
CA ASP A 27 5.93 12.18 8.42
C ASP A 27 5.52 12.25 6.94
N SER A 28 6.03 11.32 6.13
CA SER A 28 5.68 11.21 4.74
C SER A 28 4.23 10.83 4.83
N MET A 29 3.32 11.69 4.39
CA MET A 29 1.90 11.40 4.41
C MET A 29 1.69 10.07 3.69
N ILE A 30 1.57 8.98 4.46
CA ILE A 30 1.49 7.63 3.94
C ILE A 30 0.12 7.56 3.29
N LEU A 31 0.07 7.61 1.96
CA LEU A 31 -1.18 7.48 1.22
C LEU A 31 -1.77 6.10 1.53
N THR A 32 -2.75 6.01 2.41
CA THR A 32 -3.38 4.73 2.78
C THR A 32 -4.52 4.37 1.85
N ARG A 33 -4.99 5.34 1.06
CA ARG A 33 -6.16 5.22 0.19
C ARG A 33 -5.95 5.99 -1.11
N LYS A 34 -6.21 5.34 -2.25
CA LYS A 34 -6.04 5.90 -3.59
C LYS A 34 -7.30 5.70 -4.41
N TYR A 35 -7.86 6.77 -4.96
CA TYR A 35 -8.96 6.68 -5.92
C TYR A 35 -8.50 6.02 -7.21
N VAL A 36 -9.29 5.09 -7.73
CA VAL A 36 -8.96 4.32 -8.94
C VAL A 36 -10.03 4.38 -10.03
N GLY A 37 -10.95 5.35 -9.95
CA GLY A 37 -12.01 5.55 -10.93
C GLY A 37 -13.36 5.02 -10.46
N ASN A 38 -14.37 5.19 -11.31
CA ASN A 38 -15.71 4.68 -11.07
C ASN A 38 -15.85 3.29 -11.66
N PHE A 39 -16.55 2.38 -10.98
CA PHE A 39 -16.82 1.04 -11.46
C PHE A 39 -17.61 1.07 -12.77
N ILE A 40 -17.14 0.33 -13.77
CA ILE A 40 -17.83 0.17 -15.05
C ILE A 40 -18.48 -1.20 -15.10
N GLU A 41 -17.64 -2.23 -15.05
CA GLU A 41 -18.01 -3.64 -15.21
C GLU A 41 -16.92 -4.53 -14.62
N TYR A 42 -17.23 -5.82 -14.50
CA TYR A 42 -16.26 -6.83 -14.10
C TYR A 42 -16.34 -8.07 -14.99
N ARG A 43 -15.27 -8.86 -14.96
CA ARG A 43 -15.29 -10.25 -15.43
C ARG A 43 -14.89 -11.18 -14.30
N GLN A 44 -15.56 -12.31 -14.23
CA GLN A 44 -15.15 -13.39 -13.34
C GLN A 44 -14.07 -14.21 -14.04
N HIS A 45 -12.99 -14.49 -13.32
CA HIS A 45 -11.98 -15.46 -13.71
C HIS A 45 -12.22 -16.75 -12.93
N ILE A 46 -12.55 -17.82 -13.66
CA ILE A 46 -12.76 -19.15 -13.10
C ILE A 46 -11.38 -19.79 -12.88
N PRO A 47 -11.09 -20.30 -11.67
CA PRO A 47 -9.81 -20.95 -11.39
C PRO A 47 -9.53 -22.14 -12.32
N GLU A 48 -8.32 -22.23 -12.86
CA GLU A 48 -7.93 -23.33 -13.76
C GLU A 48 -7.64 -24.62 -12.99
N LYS A 49 -7.23 -24.51 -11.72
CA LYS A 49 -6.85 -25.63 -10.87
C LYS A 49 -7.70 -25.67 -9.61
N PHE A 50 -8.01 -26.89 -9.16
CA PHE A 50 -8.66 -27.11 -7.88
C PHE A 50 -7.83 -26.50 -6.73
N GLY A 51 -8.49 -25.74 -5.86
CA GLY A 51 -7.87 -25.06 -4.73
C GLY A 51 -7.36 -23.64 -5.00
N GLN A 52 -7.43 -23.15 -6.24
CA GLN A 52 -7.19 -21.74 -6.54
C GLN A 52 -8.45 -20.90 -6.25
N PRO A 53 -8.31 -19.69 -5.69
CA PRO A 53 -9.45 -18.84 -5.37
C PRO A 53 -10.04 -18.19 -6.62
N TYR A 54 -11.35 -17.93 -6.59
CA TYR A 54 -12.00 -17.11 -7.62
C TYR A 54 -11.48 -15.68 -7.60
N LEU A 55 -11.34 -15.12 -8.80
CA LEU A 55 -10.93 -13.74 -8.98
C LEU A 55 -11.99 -12.97 -9.77
N ILE A 56 -12.17 -11.72 -9.40
CA ILE A 56 -12.90 -10.72 -10.18
C ILE A 56 -11.92 -9.71 -10.76
N TRP A 57 -12.07 -9.44 -12.04
CA TRP A 57 -11.31 -8.44 -12.78
C TRP A 57 -12.17 -7.22 -12.99
N ILE A 58 -11.77 -6.13 -12.36
CA ILE A 58 -12.57 -4.92 -12.27
C ILE A 58 -12.07 -3.91 -13.30
N LYS A 59 -12.99 -3.34 -14.07
CA LYS A 59 -12.74 -2.15 -14.88
C LYS A 59 -13.26 -0.90 -14.21
N THR A 60 -12.51 0.18 -14.39
CA THR A 60 -12.89 1.50 -13.92
C THR A 60 -12.75 2.54 -15.02
N THR A 61 -13.27 3.75 -14.77
CA THR A 61 -13.10 4.89 -15.68
C THR A 61 -11.65 5.34 -15.87
N MET A 62 -10.76 5.02 -14.93
CA MET A 62 -9.32 5.31 -15.04
C MET A 62 -8.53 4.13 -15.63
N ASP A 63 -9.11 2.93 -15.62
CA ASP A 63 -8.46 1.73 -16.13
C ASP A 63 -9.44 0.79 -16.80
N SER A 64 -9.40 0.78 -18.13
CA SER A 64 -10.25 -0.06 -18.96
C SER A 64 -9.66 -1.45 -19.23
N THR A 65 -8.57 -1.84 -18.58
CA THR A 65 -7.90 -3.13 -18.82
C THR A 65 -8.33 -4.16 -17.77
N TYR A 66 -8.92 -5.28 -18.21
CA TYR A 66 -9.20 -6.39 -17.30
C TYR A 66 -7.90 -7.00 -16.74
N GLY A 67 -7.96 -7.55 -15.53
CA GLY A 67 -6.83 -8.23 -14.89
C GLY A 67 -5.81 -7.29 -14.23
N LYS A 68 -5.87 -5.98 -14.52
CA LYS A 68 -5.03 -4.98 -13.86
C LYS A 68 -5.48 -4.72 -12.42
N ILE A 69 -6.78 -4.53 -12.20
CA ILE A 69 -7.39 -4.58 -10.86
C ILE A 69 -8.04 -5.95 -10.71
N SER A 70 -7.41 -6.80 -9.90
CA SER A 70 -7.86 -8.17 -9.64
C SER A 70 -8.09 -8.33 -8.13
N ALA A 71 -9.25 -8.84 -7.75
CA ALA A 71 -9.61 -9.06 -6.36
C ALA A 71 -10.17 -10.47 -6.14
N TYR A 72 -10.02 -11.00 -4.93
CA TYR A 72 -10.57 -12.29 -4.56
C TYR A 72 -12.08 -12.17 -4.35
N GLY A 73 -12.84 -13.00 -5.05
CA GLY A 73 -14.30 -13.03 -4.98
C GLY A 73 -14.90 -13.90 -6.07
N GLU A 74 -16.05 -14.50 -5.78
CA GLU A 74 -16.84 -15.26 -6.76
C GLU A 74 -17.67 -14.33 -7.65
N ARG A 75 -18.12 -13.21 -7.10
CA ARG A 75 -18.92 -12.19 -7.78
C ARG A 75 -18.47 -10.81 -7.35
N CYS A 76 -18.80 -9.81 -8.16
CA CYS A 76 -18.56 -8.41 -7.85
C CYS A 76 -19.89 -7.71 -7.54
N ASP A 77 -20.02 -7.20 -6.32
CA ASP A 77 -21.22 -6.55 -5.81
C ASP A 77 -21.16 -5.01 -5.93
N PHE A 78 -20.10 -4.47 -6.54
CA PHE A 78 -20.04 -3.06 -6.95
C PHE A 78 -21.09 -2.75 -8.03
N LYS A 79 -21.66 -1.56 -7.97
CA LYS A 79 -22.66 -1.07 -8.92
C LYS A 79 -22.01 -0.10 -9.91
N THR A 80 -22.46 -0.12 -11.16
CA THR A 80 -21.94 0.77 -12.20
C THR A 80 -22.08 2.23 -11.74
N GLY A 81 -20.96 2.96 -11.73
CA GLY A 81 -20.88 4.32 -11.21
C GLY A 81 -20.27 4.45 -9.81
N ASP A 82 -20.16 3.37 -9.03
CA ASP A 82 -19.57 3.38 -7.69
C ASP A 82 -18.13 3.91 -7.72
N ARG A 83 -17.79 4.83 -6.82
CA ARG A 83 -16.42 5.34 -6.71
C ARG A 83 -15.53 4.33 -6.00
N LEU A 84 -14.52 3.82 -6.70
CA LEU A 84 -13.64 2.79 -6.17
C LEU A 84 -12.33 3.38 -5.67
N TYR A 85 -11.88 2.81 -4.55
CA TYR A 85 -10.64 3.17 -3.88
C TYR A 85 -9.84 1.92 -3.59
N ILE A 86 -8.54 2.00 -3.76
CA ILE A 86 -7.61 1.00 -3.24
C ILE A 86 -7.08 1.49 -1.92
N ARG A 87 -7.24 0.66 -0.90
CA ARG A 87 -6.80 0.91 0.46
C ARG A 87 -5.67 -0.06 0.81
N ARG A 88 -4.57 0.44 1.36
CA ARG A 88 -3.53 -0.37 1.99
C ARG A 88 -3.68 -0.37 3.51
N ILE A 89 -3.57 -1.54 4.12
CA ILE A 89 -3.72 -1.75 5.56
C ILE A 89 -2.48 -2.49 6.05
N GLN A 90 -1.82 -1.96 7.07
CA GLN A 90 -0.73 -2.67 7.74
C GLN A 90 -1.35 -3.65 8.74
N LEU A 91 -1.14 -4.94 8.52
CA LEU A 91 -1.57 -5.99 9.44
C LEU A 91 -0.37 -6.47 10.25
N SER A 92 -0.58 -6.67 11.55
CA SER A 92 0.42 -7.20 12.48
C SER A 92 -0.12 -8.45 13.17
N PRO A 93 -0.08 -9.64 12.53
CA PRO A 93 -0.61 -10.87 13.10
C PRO A 93 0.18 -11.38 14.34
N GLY A 94 1.26 -10.69 14.73
CA GLY A 94 2.04 -10.99 15.94
C GLY A 94 3.02 -9.86 16.28
N PRO A 95 3.88 -10.05 17.30
CA PRO A 95 4.79 -9.01 17.79
C PRO A 95 5.99 -8.72 16.87
N LEU A 96 6.28 -9.57 15.88
CA LEU A 96 7.51 -9.52 15.08
C LEU A 96 7.27 -9.42 13.56
N SER A 97 6.03 -9.51 13.10
CA SER A 97 5.73 -9.54 11.67
C SER A 97 4.63 -8.55 11.34
N THR A 98 4.91 -7.66 10.40
CA THR A 98 3.91 -6.80 9.76
C THR A 98 3.94 -7.03 8.25
N TYR A 99 2.78 -6.97 7.62
CA TYR A 99 2.67 -7.01 6.16
C TYR A 99 1.58 -6.06 5.68
N TRP A 100 1.70 -5.64 4.42
CA TRP A 100 0.70 -4.80 3.77
C TRP A 100 -0.34 -5.67 3.09
N GLU A 101 -1.61 -5.47 3.47
CA GLU A 101 -2.74 -5.98 2.73
C GLU A 101 -3.37 -4.86 1.90
N TYR A 102 -3.79 -5.20 0.69
CA TYR A 102 -4.44 -4.27 -0.23
C TYR A 102 -5.88 -4.70 -0.47
N GLN A 103 -6.79 -3.75 -0.42
CA GLN A 103 -8.23 -3.97 -0.59
C GLN A 103 -8.77 -2.95 -1.59
N ILE A 104 -9.81 -3.33 -2.32
CA ILE A 104 -10.63 -2.41 -3.12
C ILE A 104 -11.97 -2.24 -2.43
N GLU A 105 -12.36 -0.99 -2.24
CA GLU A 105 -13.58 -0.59 -1.53
C GLU A 105 -14.33 0.49 -2.29
N SER A 106 -15.61 0.65 -1.98
CA SER A 106 -16.46 1.74 -2.48
C SER A 106 -16.92 2.61 -1.31
N ASP A 107 -17.04 3.92 -1.55
CA ASP A 107 -17.70 4.83 -0.59
C ASP A 107 -19.24 4.75 -0.69
N ASP A 108 -19.74 4.43 -1.89
CA ASP A 108 -21.18 4.44 -2.20
C ASP A 108 -21.85 3.12 -1.79
N ASN A 109 -21.06 2.06 -1.61
CA ASN A 109 -21.51 0.71 -1.30
C ASN A 109 -20.51 0.06 -0.31
N PRO A 110 -20.95 -0.50 0.84
CA PRO A 110 -20.06 -1.08 1.86
C PRO A 110 -19.51 -2.45 1.45
N VAL A 111 -19.03 -2.56 0.22
CA VAL A 111 -18.42 -3.75 -0.37
C VAL A 111 -16.92 -3.55 -0.39
N VAL A 112 -16.20 -4.55 0.10
CA VAL A 112 -14.74 -4.56 0.15
C VAL A 112 -14.25 -5.93 -0.33
N TYR A 113 -13.28 -5.92 -1.24
CA TYR A 113 -12.60 -7.13 -1.69
C TYR A 113 -11.10 -7.02 -1.46
N LYS A 114 -10.47 -8.11 -1.03
CA LYS A 114 -9.02 -8.20 -0.96
C LYS A 114 -8.45 -8.28 -2.37
N LEU A 115 -7.46 -7.46 -2.68
CA LEU A 115 -6.80 -7.47 -3.97
C LEU A 115 -5.83 -8.65 -4.08
N SER A 116 -5.67 -9.19 -5.29
CA SER A 116 -4.61 -10.16 -5.57
C SER A 116 -3.26 -9.46 -5.55
N GLU A 117 -2.23 -10.18 -5.11
CA GLU A 117 -0.87 -9.63 -5.02
C GLU A 117 -0.30 -9.26 -6.39
N PHE A 118 -0.71 -10.01 -7.42
CA PHE A 118 -0.25 -9.88 -8.79
C PHE A 118 -1.35 -9.40 -9.71
N GLN A 119 -0.99 -8.54 -10.66
CA GLN A 119 -1.78 -8.33 -11.88
C GLN A 119 -1.72 -9.59 -12.74
N HIS A 120 -2.88 -10.02 -13.28
CA HIS A 120 -2.99 -11.27 -14.03
C HIS A 120 -1.99 -11.33 -15.20
N ASP A 121 -1.92 -10.26 -16.02
CA ASP A 121 -1.11 -10.27 -17.25
C ASP A 121 0.36 -9.88 -17.06
N ARG A 122 0.65 -9.04 -16.06
CA ARG A 122 1.96 -8.34 -15.98
C ARG A 122 2.86 -8.80 -14.85
N LYS A 123 2.43 -9.74 -14.00
CA LYS A 123 3.14 -10.15 -12.76
C LYS A 123 3.60 -8.97 -11.88
N ASN A 124 3.04 -7.78 -12.09
CA ASN A 124 3.39 -6.59 -11.35
C ASN A 124 2.74 -6.68 -9.97
N LEU A 125 3.54 -6.45 -8.94
CA LEU A 125 3.09 -6.42 -7.57
C LEU A 125 2.25 -5.17 -7.32
N ILE A 126 1.14 -5.34 -6.62
CA ILE A 126 0.23 -4.24 -6.31
C ILE A 126 0.86 -3.19 -5.37
N ASN A 127 1.92 -3.57 -4.65
CA ASN A 127 2.69 -2.65 -3.80
C ASN A 127 3.32 -1.48 -4.57
N THR A 128 3.56 -1.63 -5.88
CA THR A 128 4.14 -0.58 -6.74
C THR A 128 3.18 0.57 -7.05
N TRP A 129 1.91 0.47 -6.63
CA TRP A 129 0.89 1.48 -6.92
C TRP A 129 0.87 2.61 -5.89
N PHE A 130 1.65 2.47 -4.82
CA PHE A 130 1.78 3.37 -3.69
C PHE A 130 3.22 3.86 -3.52
#